data_AF-A0A9E1AZ52-F1
#
_entry.id   AF-A0A9E1AZ52-F1
#
_cell.length_a   1.000
_cell.length_b   1.000
_cell.length_c   1.000
_cell.angle_alpha   90.00
_cell.angle_beta   90.00
_cell.angle_gamma   90.00
#
_symmetry.space_group_name_H-M   'P 1'
#
loop_
_entity.id
_entity.type
_entity.pdbx_description
1 polymer ?
#
loop_
_entity_poly.entity_id
_entity_poly.type
_entity_poly.pdbx_seq_one_letter_code
_entity_poly.pdbx_strand_id
1 'polypeptide(L)' 'MKTDEKITLWSERISEFHSSGQPCKAWCQEHHVPVSTMSYWMRKLKTLDEQSDTDMIFAKMPTEKEISTNETLNT' A
#
# COMPACT_ATOMS: atom_id res chain seq x y z
N MET A 1 -15.48 1.53 14.50
CA MET A 1 -15.21 0.92 13.18
C MET A 1 -16.02 1.66 12.10
N LYS A 2 -15.49 2.75 11.55
CA LYS A 2 -16.09 3.50 10.41
C LYS A 2 -15.12 3.60 9.22
N THR A 3 -13.96 2.96 9.35
CA THR A 3 -12.88 2.94 8.37
C THR A 3 -13.21 1.97 7.25
N ASP A 4 -13.82 0.85 7.59
CA ASP A 4 -13.98 -0.29 6.68
C ASP A 4 -15.05 0.02 5.63
N GLU A 5 -16.18 0.61 6.03
CA GLU A 5 -17.23 1.08 5.11
C GLU A 5 -16.70 2.10 4.08
N LYS A 6 -15.78 2.98 4.50
CA LYS A 6 -15.16 3.96 3.61
C LYS A 6 -14.17 3.29 2.65
N ILE A 7 -13.39 2.33 3.15
CA ILE A 7 -12.45 1.55 2.33
C ILE A 7 -13.21 0.78 1.25
N THR A 8 -14.34 0.15 1.60
CA THR A 8 -15.20 -0.54 0.64
C THR A 8 -15.70 0.41 -0.45
N LEU A 9 -16.21 1.59 -0.08
CA LEU A 9 -16.66 2.60 -1.03
C LEU A 9 -15.54 3.04 -1.98
N TRP A 10 -14.34 3.28 -1.46
CA TRP A 10 -13.20 3.69 -2.28
C TRP A 10 -12.77 2.60 -3.26
N SER A 11 -12.75 1.34 -2.79
CA SER A 11 -12.40 0.18 -3.59
C SER A 11 -13.38 -0.04 -4.74
N GLU A 12 -14.68 0.06 -4.47
CA GLU A 12 -15.73 -0.05 -5.49
C GLU A 12 -15.57 1.01 -6.58
N ARG A 13 -15.38 2.28 -6.17
CA ARG A 13 -15.17 3.40 -7.11
C ARG A 13 -13.88 3.26 -7.93
N ILE A 14 -12.82 2.75 -7.34
CA ILE A 14 -11.56 2.49 -8.06
C ILE A 14 -11.72 1.33 -9.04
N SER A 15 -12.50 0.30 -8.69
CA SER A 15 -12.84 -0.81 -9.60
C SER A 15 -13.67 -0.32 -10.80
N GLU A 16 -14.67 0.54 -10.57
CA GLU A 16 -15.43 1.22 -11.64
C GLU A 16 -14.50 2.05 -12.55
N PHE A 17 -13.54 2.76 -11.96
CA PHE A 17 -12.53 3.50 -12.73
C PHE A 17 -11.68 2.56 -13.59
N HIS A 18 -11.17 1.47 -13.04
CA HIS A 18 -10.36 0.52 -13.81
C HIS A 18 -11.14 -0.17 -14.93
N SER A 19 -12.41 -0.49 -14.70
CA SER A 19 -13.28 -1.10 -15.73
C SER A 19 -13.66 -0.12 -16.83
N SER A 20 -13.74 1.18 -16.52
CA SER A 20 -14.03 2.23 -17.52
C SER A 20 -12.93 2.38 -18.57
N GLY A 21 -11.67 2.08 -18.23
CA GLY A 21 -10.51 2.31 -19.11
C GLY A 21 -10.25 3.79 -19.46
N GLN A 22 -10.97 4.72 -18.83
CA GLN A 22 -10.84 6.14 -19.07
C GLN A 22 -9.61 6.73 -18.35
N PRO A 23 -9.10 7.90 -18.78
CA PRO A 23 -8.09 8.62 -18.00
C PRO A 23 -8.71 9.15 -16.70
N CYS A 24 -7.95 9.07 -15.60
CA CYS A 24 -8.40 9.43 -14.24
C CYS A 24 -9.10 10.80 -14.15
N LYS A 25 -8.61 11.82 -14.86
CA LYS A 25 -9.23 13.15 -14.89
C LYS A 25 -10.64 13.14 -15.48
N ALA A 26 -10.85 12.44 -16.59
CA ALA A 26 -12.15 12.38 -17.26
C ALA A 26 -13.16 11.63 -16.40
N TRP A 27 -12.77 10.47 -15.85
CA TRP A 27 -13.61 9.69 -14.95
C TRP A 27 -13.97 10.49 -13.69
N CYS A 28 -12.99 11.18 -13.08
CA CYS A 28 -13.21 12.04 -11.92
C CYS A 28 -14.22 13.18 -12.21
N GLN A 29 -14.17 13.78 -13.41
CA GLN A 29 -15.13 14.82 -13.81
C GLN A 29 -16.55 14.26 -13.96
N GLU A 30 -16.71 13.11 -14.62
CA GLU A 30 -18.00 12.46 -14.83
C GLU A 30 -18.65 12.00 -13.51
N HIS A 31 -17.84 11.41 -12.63
CA HIS A 31 -18.30 10.87 -11.34
C HIS A 31 -18.30 11.91 -10.20
N HIS A 32 -17.99 13.18 -10.50
CA HIS A 32 -17.96 14.29 -9.53
C HIS A 32 -17.02 14.02 -8.33
N VAL A 33 -15.93 13.31 -8.59
CA VAL A 33 -14.90 13.02 -7.59
C VAL A 33 -13.70 13.94 -7.84
N PRO A 34 -13.23 14.72 -6.85
CA PRO A 34 -12.02 15.49 -7.01
C PRO A 34 -10.82 14.56 -7.27
N VAL A 35 -9.96 14.91 -8.24
CA VAL A 35 -8.78 14.10 -8.60
C VAL A 35 -7.85 13.90 -7.40
N SER A 36 -7.74 14.89 -6.52
CA SER A 36 -6.98 14.79 -5.26
C SER A 36 -7.55 13.72 -4.33
N THR A 37 -8.88 13.61 -4.24
CA THR A 37 -9.58 12.59 -3.46
C THR A 37 -9.35 11.20 -4.03
N MET A 38 -9.49 11.04 -5.36
CA MET A 38 -9.19 9.76 -6.03
C MET A 38 -7.73 9.34 -5.83
N SER A 39 -6.79 10.29 -5.98
CA SER A 39 -5.36 10.07 -5.74
C SER A 39 -5.09 9.66 -4.29
N TYR A 40 -5.79 10.26 -3.33
CA TYR A 40 -5.70 9.90 -1.92
C TYR A 40 -6.22 8.47 -1.68
N TRP A 41 -7.36 8.08 -2.25
CA TRP A 41 -7.92 6.73 -2.13
C TRP A 41 -6.95 5.67 -2.64
N MET A 42 -6.40 5.85 -3.85
CA MET A 42 -5.44 4.91 -4.43
C MET A 42 -4.20 4.73 -3.53
N ARG A 43 -3.65 5.84 -3.01
CA ARG A 43 -2.51 5.78 -2.09
C ARG A 43 -2.88 5.07 -0.79
N LYS A 44 -4.05 5.36 -0.23
CA LYS A 44 -4.48 4.81 1.06
C LYS A 44 -4.75 3.30 0.97
N LEU A 45 -5.38 2.83 -0.11
CA LEU A 45 -5.57 1.40 -0.38
C LEU A 45 -4.23 0.69 -0.57
N LYS A 46 -3.31 1.28 -1.33
CA LYS A 46 -1.95 0.73 -1.49
C LYS A 46 -1.22 0.57 -0.15
N THR A 47 -1.30 1.58 0.74
CA THR A 47 -0.65 1.46 2.07
C THR A 47 -1.30 0.41 2.97
N LEU A 48 -2.59 0.13 2.79
CA LEU A 48 -3.29 -0.92 3.55
C LEU A 48 -2.89 -2.32 3.05
N ASP A 49 -2.76 -2.48 1.74
CA ASP A 49 -2.28 -3.70 1.08
C ASP A 49 -0.82 -4.00 1.48
N GLU A 50 0.05 -2.97 1.45
CA GLU A 50 1.43 -3.08 1.94
C GLU A 50 1.46 -3.41 3.44
N GLN A 51 0.55 -2.87 4.25
CA GLN A 51 0.47 -3.20 5.69
C GLN A 51 -0.01 -4.63 5.97
N SER A 52 -0.81 -5.25 5.09
CA SER A 52 -1.15 -6.66 5.21
C SER A 52 -0.01 -7.59 4.78
N ASP A 53 0.82 -7.18 3.81
CA ASP A 53 1.95 -7.98 3.32
C ASP A 53 3.22 -7.79 4.15
N THR A 54 3.40 -6.63 4.77
CA THR A 54 4.45 -6.42 5.76
C THR A 54 3.99 -6.92 7.13
N ASP A 55 3.98 -8.24 7.28
CA ASP A 55 4.29 -8.84 8.58
C ASP A 55 5.53 -8.12 9.13
N MET A 56 5.30 -7.37 10.21
CA MET A 56 6.26 -6.52 10.88
C MET A 56 7.55 -7.28 11.23
N ILE A 57 8.58 -7.23 10.38
CA ILE A 57 9.95 -7.54 10.79
C ILE A 57 10.67 -6.22 11.02
N PHE A 58 10.48 -5.67 12.23
CA PHE A 58 11.10 -4.42 12.66
C PHE A 58 12.63 -4.52 12.75
N ALA A 59 13.17 -5.70 13.05
CA ALA A 59 14.57 -6.06 12.87
C ALA A 59 14.71 -7.58 13.09
N LYS A 60 15.27 -8.33 12.13
CA LYS A 60 15.77 -9.66 12.41
C LYS A 60 17.19 -9.49 12.95
N MET A 61 17.38 -9.64 14.26
CA MET A 61 18.71 -9.68 14.87
C MET A 61 19.47 -10.89 14.30
N PRO A 62 20.73 -10.73 13.83
CA PRO A 62 21.58 -11.86 13.50
C PRO A 62 21.75 -12.74 14.75
N THR A 63 21.64 -14.05 14.58
CA THR A 63 21.92 -15.00 15.66
C THR A 63 23.44 -15.09 15.89
N GLU A 64 23.91 -15.27 17.14
CA GLU A 64 25.34 -15.28 17.53
C GLU A 64 26.26 -16.11 16.61
N LYS A 65 25.73 -17.18 15.98
CA LYS A 65 26.48 -18.06 15.07
C LYS A 65 26.99 -17.35 13.79
N GLU A 66 26.38 -16.24 13.38
CA GLU A 66 26.79 -15.47 12.19
C GLU A 66 27.88 -14.42 12.49
N ILE A 67 28.10 -14.11 13.77
CA ILE A 67 29.07 -13.10 14.24
C ILE A 67 30.45 -13.72 14.51
N SER A 68 30.55 -15.05 14.60
CA SER A 68 31.81 -15.74 14.92
C SER A 68 32.71 -15.99 13.71
N THR A 69 32.21 -15.89 12.47
CA THR A 69 32.97 -16.29 11.28
C THR A 69 33.82 -15.17 10.65
N ASN A 70 33.65 -13.92 11.08
CA ASN A 70 34.40 -12.77 10.55
C ASN A 70 35.60 -12.35 11.41
N GLU A 71 35.84 -12.96 12.58
CA GLU A 71 37.01 -12.65 13.42
C GLU A 71 38.28 -13.46 13.09
N THR A 72 38.24 -14.46 12.20
CA THR A 72 39.41 -15.35 11.96
C THR A 72 40.13 -15.14 10.62
N LEU A 73 39.89 -14.04 9.90
CA LEU A 73 40.60 -13.74 8.64
C LEU A 73 41.45 -12.46 8.67
N ASN A 74 41.61 -11.84 9.85
CA ASN A 74 42.53 -10.72 10.05
C ASN A 74 43.50 -11.02 11.19
N THR A 75 44.38 -12.00 11.00
CA THR A 75 45.72 -12.01 11.62
C THR A 75 46.68 -12.87 10.81
#